data_AF-A0A0R1VJJ4-F1
#
_entry.id   AF-A0A0R1VJJ4-F1
#
_cell.length_a   1.000
_cell.length_b   1.000
_cell.length_c   1.000
_cell.angle_alpha   90.00
_cell.angle_beta   90.00
_cell.angle_gamma   90.00
#
_symmetry.space_group_name_H-M   'P 1'
#
loop_
_entity.id
_entity.type
_entity.pdbx_description
1 polymer ?
#
loop_
_entity_poly.entity_id
_entity_poly.type
_entity_poly.pdbx_seq_one_letter_code
_entity_poly.pdbx_strand_id
1 'polypeptide(L)'
;MPVEILFLLTPFVIYFLAEEIQVSGIIAVVAAGLVHNVESERSRLTIAAVFYNSKQISQLLTDIMNGTVFIILGIIIVRSMREDVFNYQTIEAITSGIILYLANLIVRFLYCRFSLSIKGKISTKDAWIFSLGGIHGAVTFALAYNLGKMSINIADSI
;
A
#
# COMPACT_ATOMS: atom_id res chain seq x y z
N MET A 1 2.97 20.55 21.81
CA MET A 1 1.61 20.23 22.32
C MET A 1 0.52 20.41 21.26
N PRO A 2 0.11 21.61 20.79
CA PRO A 2 -0.99 21.70 19.79
C PRO A 2 -0.58 21.28 18.37
N VAL A 3 0.71 21.43 18.03
CA VAL A 3 1.23 21.16 16.68
C VAL A 3 1.28 19.67 16.36
N GLU A 4 1.48 18.82 17.37
CA GLU A 4 1.56 17.36 17.22
C GLU A 4 0.19 16.75 16.84
N ILE A 5 -0.89 17.27 17.41
CA ILE A 5 -2.26 16.86 17.08
C ILE A 5 -2.60 17.25 15.65
N LEU A 6 -2.25 18.48 15.25
CA LEU A 6 -2.46 18.95 13.88
C LEU A 6 -1.71 18.07 12.88
N PHE A 7 -0.46 17.68 13.19
CA PHE A 7 0.34 16.80 12.35
C PHE A 7 -0.29 15.41 12.18
N LEU A 8 -0.82 14.82 13.25
CA LEU A 8 -1.53 13.54 13.19
C LEU A 8 -2.86 13.64 12.42
N LEU A 9 -3.57 14.77 12.57
CA LEU A 9 -4.87 15.00 11.95
C LEU A 9 -4.76 15.34 10.46
N THR A 10 -3.64 15.94 10.04
CA THR A 10 -3.40 16.39 8.66
C THR A 10 -3.74 15.34 7.59
N PRO A 11 -3.26 14.08 7.64
CA PRO A 11 -3.62 13.08 6.63
C PRO A 11 -5.13 12.77 6.61
N PHE A 12 -5.81 12.81 7.76
CA PHE A 12 -7.26 12.57 7.81
C PHE A 12 -8.06 13.72 7.19
N VAL A 13 -7.69 14.97 7.50
CA VAL A 13 -8.37 16.14 6.92
C VAL A 13 -8.21 16.15 5.40
N ILE A 14 -7.00 15.88 4.90
CA ILE A 14 -6.74 15.81 3.46
C ILE A 14 -7.54 14.68 2.81
N TYR A 15 -7.60 13.51 3.46
CA TYR A 15 -8.39 12.38 2.99
C TYR A 15 -9.87 12.74 2.82
N PHE A 16 -10.50 13.28 3.87
CA PHE A 16 -11.93 13.62 3.82
C PHE A 16 -12.24 14.74 2.83
N LEU A 17 -11.41 15.80 2.79
CA LEU A 17 -11.60 16.87 1.81
C LEU A 17 -11.46 16.38 0.36
N ALA A 18 -10.56 15.43 0.10
CA ALA A 18 -10.41 14.84 -1.21
C ALA A 18 -11.61 13.98 -1.62
N GLU A 19 -12.14 13.18 -0.70
CA GLU A 19 -13.35 12.38 -0.94
C GLU A 19 -14.59 13.25 -1.22
N GLU A 20 -14.76 14.38 -0.53
CA GLU A 20 -15.85 15.34 -0.79
C GLU A 20 -15.80 15.93 -2.21
N ILE A 21 -14.60 16.05 -2.79
CA ILE A 21 -14.39 16.54 -4.17
C ILE A 21 -14.39 15.37 -5.18
N GLN A 22 -14.74 14.15 -4.75
CA GLN A 22 -14.77 12.94 -5.58
C GLN A 22 -13.42 12.56 -6.22
N VAL A 23 -12.31 12.90 -5.56
CA VAL A 23 -10.96 12.45 -5.96
C VAL A 23 -10.43 11.44 -4.96
N SER A 24 -9.44 10.63 -5.36
CA SER A 24 -8.87 9.60 -4.47
C SER A 24 -8.20 10.22 -3.25
N GLY A 25 -8.81 10.07 -2.08
CA GLY A 25 -8.25 10.56 -0.81
C GLY A 25 -6.89 9.94 -0.48
N ILE A 26 -6.69 8.66 -0.83
CA ILE A 26 -5.41 7.95 -0.62
C ILE A 26 -4.29 8.61 -1.43
N ILE A 27 -4.54 8.87 -2.72
CA ILE A 27 -3.54 9.52 -3.60
C ILE A 27 -3.27 10.95 -3.13
N ALA A 28 -4.30 11.70 -2.72
CA ALA A 28 -4.15 13.06 -2.20
C ALA A 28 -3.26 13.13 -0.95
N VAL A 29 -3.48 12.23 0.02
CA VAL A 29 -2.65 12.14 1.22
C VAL A 29 -1.20 11.76 0.88
N VAL A 30 -0.99 10.81 -0.03
CA VAL A 30 0.36 10.42 -0.47
C VAL A 30 1.07 11.60 -1.16
N ALA A 31 0.39 12.31 -2.06
CA ALA A 31 0.95 13.48 -2.72
C ALA A 31 1.33 14.57 -1.71
N ALA A 32 0.45 14.87 -0.75
CA ALA A 32 0.74 15.81 0.33
C ALA A 32 1.93 15.36 1.19
N GLY A 33 2.02 14.07 1.50
CA GLY A 33 3.15 13.48 2.24
C GLY A 33 4.48 13.59 1.48
N LEU A 34 4.48 13.38 0.16
CA LEU A 34 5.66 13.55 -0.67
C LEU A 34 6.15 15.01 -0.69
N VAL A 35 5.22 15.96 -0.88
CA VAL A 35 5.54 17.40 -0.82
C VAL A 35 6.07 17.78 0.56
N HIS A 36 5.42 17.30 1.63
CA HIS A 36 5.85 17.55 3.00
C HIS A 36 7.25 16.98 3.28
N ASN A 37 7.58 15.80 2.75
CA ASN A 37 8.91 15.20 2.91
C ASN A 37 9.99 16.06 2.24
N VAL A 38 9.76 16.50 1.00
CA VAL A 38 10.70 17.35 0.24
C VAL A 38 10.93 18.70 0.94
N GLU A 39 9.87 19.36 1.40
CA GLU A 39 9.97 20.62 2.14
C GLU A 39 10.66 20.44 3.52
N SER A 40 10.40 19.31 4.20
CA SER A 40 11.04 19.00 5.47
C SER A 40 12.55 18.76 5.34
N GLU A 41 13.01 18.23 4.21
CA GLU A 41 14.43 18.04 3.92
C GLU A 41 15.15 19.39 3.73
N ARG A 42 14.44 20.37 3.15
CA ARG A 42 14.92 21.76 2.95
C ARG A 42 14.92 22.58 4.26
N SER A 43 13.96 22.35 5.14
CA SER A 43 13.79 23.10 6.40
C SER A 43 14.65 22.57 7.57
N ARG A 44 15.36 21.45 7.38
CA ARG A 44 16.25 20.80 8.37
C ARG A 44 17.41 21.67 8.88
N LEU A 45 17.64 22.84 8.27
CA LEU A 45 18.70 23.77 8.63
C LEU A 45 18.35 24.72 9.79
N THR A 46 17.08 24.79 10.25
CA THR A 46 16.67 25.89 11.16
C THR A 46 16.17 25.45 12.55
N ILE A 47 15.55 24.27 12.76
CA ILE A 47 14.95 23.91 14.07
C ILE A 47 15.03 22.39 14.32
N ALA A 48 15.98 21.91 15.13
CA ALA A 48 16.29 20.47 15.27
C ALA A 48 15.46 19.70 16.33
N ALA A 49 14.92 20.36 17.36
CA ALA A 49 14.32 19.66 18.50
C ALA A 49 12.84 19.26 18.33
N VAL A 50 12.04 20.06 17.62
CA VAL A 50 10.58 19.84 17.48
C VAL A 50 10.24 18.77 16.43
N PHE A 51 11.12 18.56 15.44
CA PHE A 51 10.90 17.59 14.36
C PHE A 51 11.18 16.14 14.75
N TYR A 52 12.07 15.90 15.72
CA TYR A 52 12.46 14.54 16.11
C TYR A 52 11.29 13.77 16.75
N ASN A 53 10.55 14.43 17.64
CA ASN A 53 9.43 13.80 18.36
C ASN A 53 8.27 13.43 17.41
N SER A 54 7.92 14.32 16.48
CA SER A 54 6.81 14.09 15.53
C SER A 54 7.10 12.95 14.55
N LYS A 55 8.35 12.82 14.11
CA LYS A 55 8.78 11.70 13.24
C LYS A 55 8.68 10.36 13.97
N GLN A 56 9.04 10.32 15.25
CA GLN A 56 8.97 9.09 16.03
C GLN A 56 7.52 8.65 16.28
N ILE A 57 6.61 9.59 16.56
CA ILE A 57 5.17 9.29 16.66
C ILE A 57 4.62 8.75 15.33
N SER A 58 4.97 9.36 14.20
CA SER A 58 4.54 8.88 12.88
C SER A 58 5.08 7.48 12.55
N GLN A 59 6.30 7.18 12.96
CA GLN A 59 6.89 5.86 12.79
C GLN A 59 6.17 4.83 13.65
N LEU A 60 5.95 5.13 14.94
CA LEU A 60 5.19 4.26 15.84
C LEU A 60 3.78 3.99 15.31
N LEU A 61 3.11 5.01 14.76
CA LEU A 61 1.79 4.84 14.15
C LEU A 61 1.86 3.91 12.93
N THR A 62 2.86 4.11 12.06
CA THR A 62 3.08 3.25 10.89
C THR A 62 3.33 1.80 11.30
N ASP A 63 4.10 1.57 12.36
CA ASP A 63 4.40 0.24 12.88
C ASP A 63 3.14 -0.42 13.47
N ILE A 64 2.31 0.33 14.20
CA ILE A 64 1.03 -0.17 14.73
C ILE A 64 0.05 -0.49 13.60
N MET A 65 -0.05 0.36 12.58
CA MET A 65 -0.93 0.14 11.43
C MET A 65 -0.48 -1.08 10.62
N ASN A 66 0.81 -1.20 10.32
CA ASN A 66 1.35 -2.37 9.64
C ASN A 66 1.14 -3.65 10.47
N GLY A 67 1.43 -3.60 11.78
CA GLY A 67 1.17 -4.71 12.69
C GLY A 67 -0.29 -5.14 12.69
N THR A 68 -1.22 -4.18 12.72
CA THR A 68 -2.67 -4.45 12.65
C THR A 68 -3.05 -5.15 11.35
N VAL A 69 -2.55 -4.66 10.21
CA VAL A 69 -2.81 -5.27 8.90
C VAL A 69 -2.27 -6.70 8.82
N PHE A 70 -1.05 -6.94 9.32
CA PHE A 70 -0.46 -8.28 9.33
C PHE A 70 -1.18 -9.24 10.27
N ILE A 71 -1.66 -8.77 11.43
CA ILE A 71 -2.49 -9.57 12.34
C ILE A 71 -3.80 -9.98 11.65
N ILE A 72 -4.48 -9.05 10.99
CA ILE A 72 -5.71 -9.33 10.24
C ILE A 72 -5.45 -10.36 9.13
N LEU A 73 -4.39 -10.17 8.34
CA LEU A 73 -3.98 -11.13 7.31
C LEU A 73 -3.70 -12.52 7.92
N GLY A 74 -2.97 -12.58 9.04
CA GLY A 74 -2.68 -13.84 9.73
C GLY A 74 -3.95 -14.56 10.19
N ILE A 75 -4.92 -13.83 10.75
CA ILE A 75 -6.22 -14.40 11.16
C ILE A 75 -6.97 -14.96 9.96
N ILE A 76 -7.01 -14.24 8.84
CA ILE A 76 -7.69 -14.67 7.61
C ILE A 76 -7.06 -15.96 7.08
N ILE A 77 -5.72 -16.05 7.05
CA ILE A 77 -5.01 -17.26 6.61
C ILE A 77 -5.34 -18.44 7.52
N VAL A 78 -5.25 -18.29 8.84
CA VAL A 78 -5.54 -19.37 9.79
C VAL A 78 -6.99 -19.84 9.70
N ARG A 79 -7.93 -18.90 9.53
CA ARG A 79 -9.35 -19.23 9.33
C ARG A 79 -9.57 -20.00 8.03
N SER A 80 -9.00 -19.51 6.93
CA SER A 80 -9.11 -20.13 5.61
C SER A 80 -8.50 -21.54 5.57
N MET A 81 -7.45 -21.81 6.35
CA MET A 81 -6.86 -23.15 6.46
C MET A 81 -7.69 -24.13 7.32
N ARG A 82 -8.60 -23.63 8.17
CA ARG A 82 -9.44 -24.48 9.03
C ARG A 82 -10.74 -24.90 8.32
N GLU A 83 -11.20 -24.11 7.37
CA GLU A 83 -12.35 -24.40 6.51
C GLU A 83 -11.87 -25.27 5.32
N ASP A 84 -11.77 -26.59 5.53
CA ASP A 84 -11.46 -27.66 4.55
C ASP A 84 -10.52 -27.31 3.37
N VAL A 85 -9.22 -27.53 3.58
CA VAL A 85 -8.11 -27.26 2.63
C VAL A 85 -8.20 -28.06 1.31
N PHE A 86 -8.99 -29.14 1.26
CA PHE A 86 -9.05 -30.06 0.11
C PHE A 86 -10.33 -29.92 -0.73
N ASN A 87 -10.98 -28.76 -0.72
CA ASN A 87 -12.08 -28.49 -1.64
C ASN A 87 -11.57 -27.95 -2.99
N TYR A 88 -12.32 -28.22 -4.07
CA TYR A 88 -12.03 -27.73 -5.43
C TYR A 88 -11.86 -26.20 -5.48
N GLN A 89 -12.66 -25.48 -4.70
CA GLN A 89 -12.60 -24.01 -4.59
C GLN A 89 -11.25 -23.49 -4.08
N THR A 90 -10.58 -24.22 -3.18
CA THR A 90 -9.26 -23.82 -2.65
C THR A 90 -8.19 -23.91 -3.73
N ILE A 91 -8.25 -24.95 -4.58
CA ILE A 91 -7.33 -25.13 -5.70
C ILE A 91 -7.55 -24.06 -6.76
N GLU A 92 -8.81 -23.71 -7.07
CA GLU A 92 -9.12 -22.60 -7.98
C GLU A 92 -8.60 -21.26 -7.44
N ALA A 93 -8.80 -20.99 -6.15
CA ALA A 93 -8.30 -19.77 -5.50
C ALA A 93 -6.77 -19.67 -5.59
N ILE A 94 -6.04 -20.74 -5.28
CA ILE A 94 -4.57 -20.79 -5.40
C ILE A 94 -4.13 -20.58 -6.85
N THR A 95 -4.82 -21.24 -7.81
CA THR A 95 -4.50 -21.12 -9.24
C THR A 95 -4.70 -19.69 -9.73
N SER A 96 -5.80 -19.04 -9.32
CA SER A 96 -6.07 -17.63 -9.64
C SER A 96 -5.00 -16.71 -9.05
N GLY A 97 -4.53 -16.98 -7.83
CA GLY A 97 -3.44 -16.23 -7.19
C GLY A 97 -2.12 -16.35 -7.95
N ILE A 98 -1.78 -17.55 -8.42
CA ILE A 98 -0.58 -17.79 -9.24
C ILE A 98 -0.68 -17.04 -10.57
N ILE A 99 -1.84 -17.09 -11.24
CA ILE A 99 -2.07 -16.38 -12.50
C ILE A 99 -1.92 -14.86 -12.32
N LEU A 100 -2.54 -14.29 -11.27
CA LEU A 100 -2.42 -12.86 -10.97
C LEU A 100 -0.98 -12.45 -10.65
N TYR A 101 -0.25 -13.27 -9.90
CA TYR A 101 1.17 -13.03 -9.61
C TYR A 101 2.02 -13.02 -10.89
N LEU A 102 1.86 -14.02 -11.76
CA LEU A 102 2.57 -14.09 -13.04
C LEU A 102 2.19 -12.93 -13.97
N ALA A 103 0.91 -12.57 -14.05
CA ALA A 103 0.45 -11.43 -14.84
C ALA A 103 1.10 -10.13 -14.35
N ASN A 104 1.14 -9.89 -13.04
CA ASN A 104 1.78 -8.72 -12.46
C ASN A 104 3.29 -8.68 -12.76
N LEU A 105 3.98 -9.82 -12.61
CA LEU A 105 5.40 -9.97 -12.93
C LEU A 105 5.69 -9.62 -14.40
N ILE A 106 4.85 -10.10 -15.32
CA ILE A 106 4.96 -9.83 -16.76
C ILE A 106 4.75 -8.34 -17.02
N VAL A 107 3.67 -7.74 -16.50
CA VAL A 107 3.38 -6.30 -16.66
C VAL A 107 4.55 -5.46 -16.17
N ARG A 108 5.13 -5.81 -15.02
CA ARG A 108 6.27 -5.10 -14.45
C ARG A 108 7.55 -5.24 -15.27
N PHE A 109 7.81 -6.44 -15.79
CA PHE A 109 8.94 -6.69 -16.70
C PHE A 109 8.78 -5.91 -18.01
N LEU A 110 7.58 -5.94 -18.61
CA LEU A 110 7.27 -5.15 -19.80
C LEU A 110 7.41 -3.65 -19.54
N TYR A 111 6.94 -3.14 -18.40
CA TYR A 111 7.11 -1.74 -18.04
C TYR A 111 8.58 -1.34 -18.02
N CYS A 112 9.45 -2.12 -17.37
CA CYS A 112 10.90 -1.85 -17.39
C CYS A 112 11.51 -1.92 -18.79
N ARG A 113 10.99 -2.79 -19.66
CA ARG A 113 11.53 -2.96 -21.01
C ARG A 113 11.05 -1.90 -21.99
N PHE A 114 9.79 -1.48 -21.90
CA PHE A 114 9.13 -0.58 -22.83
C PHE A 114 9.09 0.88 -22.37
N SER A 115 9.33 1.17 -21.08
CA SER A 115 9.39 2.54 -20.59
C SER A 115 10.51 3.30 -21.30
N LEU A 116 10.11 4.24 -22.17
CA LEU A 116 11.01 5.10 -22.95
C LEU A 116 11.96 5.91 -22.05
N SER A 117 11.53 6.19 -20.81
CA SER A 117 12.33 6.91 -19.82
C SER A 117 13.51 6.09 -19.25
N ILE A 118 13.51 4.77 -19.44
CA ILE A 118 14.53 3.81 -18.95
C ILE A 118 15.38 3.22 -20.10
N LYS A 119 14.93 3.39 -21.35
CA LYS A 119 15.53 2.78 -22.55
C LYS A 119 17.00 3.22 -22.69
N GLY A 120 17.93 2.28 -22.46
CA GLY A 120 19.38 2.48 -22.62
C GLY A 120 20.20 2.52 -21.32
N LYS A 121 19.58 2.56 -20.13
CA LYS A 121 20.31 2.61 -18.84
C LYS A 121 20.26 1.35 -17.99
N ILE A 122 19.37 0.40 -18.31
CA ILE A 122 19.09 -0.76 -17.46
C ILE A 122 19.41 -2.05 -18.23
N SER A 123 20.28 -2.89 -17.65
CA SER A 123 20.62 -4.20 -18.20
C SER A 123 19.43 -5.17 -18.09
N THR A 124 19.38 -6.19 -18.95
CA THR A 124 18.36 -7.27 -18.85
C THR A 124 18.38 -7.93 -17.47
N LYS A 125 19.55 -8.00 -16.82
CA LYS A 125 19.68 -8.53 -15.45
C LYS A 125 19.02 -7.62 -14.41
N ASP A 126 19.19 -6.31 -14.54
CA ASP A 126 18.61 -5.32 -13.63
C ASP A 126 17.08 -5.29 -13.75
N ALA A 127 16.54 -5.49 -14.95
CA ALA A 127 15.10 -5.60 -15.17
C ALA A 127 14.50 -6.84 -14.48
N TRP A 128 15.20 -7.97 -14.48
CA TRP A 128 14.79 -9.17 -13.75
C TRP A 128 14.85 -8.98 -12.24
N ILE A 129 15.94 -8.38 -11.73
CA ILE A 129 16.10 -8.08 -10.29
C ILE A 129 15.00 -7.12 -9.83
N PHE A 130 14.73 -6.08 -10.61
CA PHE A 130 13.66 -5.12 -10.30
C PHE A 130 12.29 -5.79 -10.33
N SER A 131 12.00 -6.59 -11.36
CA SER A 131 10.68 -7.24 -11.51
C SER A 131 10.38 -8.20 -10.36
N LEU A 132 11.39 -8.98 -9.93
CA LEU A 132 11.26 -9.93 -8.81
C LEU A 132 11.31 -9.24 -7.43
N GLY A 133 11.97 -8.07 -7.30
CA GLY A 133 12.18 -7.40 -6.02
C GLY A 133 10.98 -6.62 -5.45
N GLY A 134 9.76 -6.82 -5.96
CA GLY A 134 8.58 -6.08 -5.49
C GLY A 134 7.84 -6.84 -4.43
N ILE A 135 8.04 -6.42 -3.19
CA ILE A 135 7.28 -6.96 -2.07
C ILE A 135 5.88 -6.33 -2.11
N HIS A 136 4.86 -7.16 -2.24
CA HIS A 136 3.48 -6.72 -2.07
C HIS A 136 3.21 -6.57 -0.57
N GLY A 137 2.78 -5.37 -0.16
CA GLY A 137 2.69 -5.00 1.25
C GLY A 137 1.27 -4.90 1.78
N ALA A 138 1.14 -4.25 2.94
CA ALA A 138 -0.12 -3.98 3.62
C ALA A 138 -1.16 -3.27 2.73
N VAL A 139 -0.73 -2.37 1.84
CA VAL A 139 -1.62 -1.61 0.94
C VAL A 139 -2.32 -2.53 -0.07
N THR A 140 -1.60 -3.48 -0.68
CA THR A 140 -2.17 -4.44 -1.62
C THR A 140 -3.23 -5.31 -0.94
N PHE A 141 -2.92 -5.79 0.27
CA PHE A 141 -3.87 -6.57 1.05
C PHE A 141 -5.11 -5.77 1.43
N ALA A 142 -4.95 -4.54 1.93
CA ALA A 142 -6.08 -3.69 2.30
C ALA A 142 -7.01 -3.41 1.12
N LEU A 143 -6.45 -3.19 -0.07
CA LEU A 143 -7.21 -3.01 -1.30
C LEU A 143 -7.97 -4.28 -1.70
N ALA A 144 -7.29 -5.43 -1.69
CA ALA A 144 -7.91 -6.72 -2.02
C ALA A 144 -9.05 -7.07 -1.04
N TYR A 145 -8.85 -6.82 0.25
CA TYR A 145 -9.87 -7.04 1.29
C TYR A 145 -11.07 -6.11 1.11
N ASN A 146 -10.85 -4.83 0.80
CA ASN A 146 -11.93 -3.87 0.55
C ASN A 146 -12.75 -4.26 -0.69
N LEU A 147 -12.08 -4.58 -1.80
CA LEU A 147 -12.73 -5.05 -3.03
C LEU A 147 -13.53 -6.33 -2.81
N GLY A 148 -12.98 -7.31 -2.08
CA GLY A 148 -13.69 -8.55 -1.75
C GLY A 148 -14.93 -8.31 -0.89
N LYS A 149 -14.87 -7.37 0.07
CA LYS A 149 -16.04 -6.99 0.87
C LYS A 149 -17.13 -6.33 0.00
N MET A 150 -16.72 -5.49 -0.96
CA MET A 150 -17.65 -4.82 -1.88
C MET A 150 -18.34 -5.83 -2.82
N SER A 151 -17.62 -6.82 -3.34
CA SER A 151 -18.22 -7.85 -4.21
C SER A 151 -19.24 -8.73 -3.48
N ILE A 152 -19.01 -9.03 -2.19
CA ILE A 152 -19.97 -9.78 -1.37
C ILE A 152 -21.26 -8.96 -1.15
N ASN A 153 -21.14 -7.66 -0.88
CA ASN A 153 -22.30 -6.80 -0.63
C ASN A 153 -23.22 -6.65 -1.87
N ILE A 154 -22.64 -6.68 -3.07
CA ILE A 154 -23.40 -6.64 -4.33
C ILE A 154 -24.13 -7.98 -4.59
N ALA A 155 -23.58 -9.11 -4.17
CA ALA A 155 -24.22 -10.41 -4.32
C ALA A 155 -25.40 -10.63 -3.35
N ASP A 156 -25.36 -10.02 -2.16
CA ASP A 156 -26.45 -10.08 -1.17
C ASP A 156 -27.60 -9.08 -1.44
N SER A 157 -27.45 -8.19 -2.43
CA SER A 157 -28.45 -7.16 -2.80
C SER A 157 -29.21 -7.48 -4.09
N ILE A 158 -29.06 -8.69 -4.64
CA ILE A 158 -29.79 -9.23 -5.80
C ILE A 158 -30.67 -10.39 -5.36
#